data_AF-A0A8B3C2C2-F1
#
_entry.id   AF-A0A8B3C2C2-F1
#
_cell.length_a   1.000
_cell.length_b   1.000
_cell.length_c   1.000
_cell.angle_alpha   90.00
_cell.angle_beta   90.00
_cell.angle_gamma   90.00
#
_symmetry.space_group_name_H-M   'P 1'
#
loop_
_entity.id
_entity.type
_entity.pdbx_description
1 polymer ?
#
loop_
_entity_poly.entity_id
_entity_poly.type
_entity_poly.pdbx_seq_one_letter_code
_entity_poly.pdbx_strand_id
1 'polypeptide(L)' 'MDSQDVCLLLNVSKRTLQTYRDKKLLPYTSIGGKFFYRENDVAEYLRSKTIKSK' A
#
# COMPACT_ATOMS: atom_id res chain seq x y z
N MET A 1 4.37 7.74 -4.54
CA MET A 1 4.25 6.51 -5.35
C MET A 1 2.86 6.41 -5.95
N ASP A 2 2.76 6.00 -7.22
CA ASP A 2 1.47 5.68 -7.85
C ASP A 2 0.96 4.30 -7.38
N SER A 3 -0.29 3.97 -7.70
CA SER A 3 -0.87 2.65 -7.46
C SER A 3 -0.10 1.52 -8.15
N GLN A 4 0.50 1.79 -9.32
CA GLN A 4 1.33 0.83 -10.04
C GLN A 4 2.60 0.49 -9.24
N ASP A 5 3.33 1.50 -8.78
CA ASP A 5 4.57 1.31 -8.02
C ASP A 5 4.32 0.55 -6.72
N VAL A 6 3.22 0.85 -6.02
CA VAL A 6 2.86 0.17 -4.78
C VAL A 6 2.47 -1.29 -5.02
N CYS A 7 1.83 -1.59 -6.16
CA CYS A 7 1.56 -2.98 -6.55
C CYS A 7 2.87 -3.76 -6.74
N LEU A 8 3.86 -3.18 -7.41
CA LEU A 8 5.18 -3.82 -7.58
C LEU A 8 5.91 -3.97 -6.24
N LEU A 9 5.96 -2.90 -5.43
CA LEU A 9 6.70 -2.88 -4.17
C LEU A 9 6.14 -3.89 -3.15
N LEU A 10 4.82 -4.01 -3.07
CA LEU A 10 4.16 -4.98 -2.19
C LEU A 10 4.00 -6.36 -2.84
N ASN A 11 4.37 -6.50 -4.12
CA ASN A 11 4.12 -7.68 -4.95
C ASN A 11 2.65 -8.15 -4.89
N VAL A 12 1.72 -7.20 -5.02
CA VAL A 12 0.28 -7.43 -4.93
C VAL A 12 -0.45 -7.01 -6.20
N SER A 13 -1.62 -7.59 -6.44
CA SER A 13 -2.50 -7.19 -7.53
C SER A 13 -3.31 -5.93 -7.19
N LYS A 14 -3.86 -5.27 -8.22
CA LYS A 14 -4.79 -4.14 -8.06
C LYS A 14 -5.99 -4.48 -7.16
N ARG A 15 -6.47 -5.74 -7.21
CA ARG A 15 -7.57 -6.25 -6.36
C ARG A 15 -7.16 -6.25 -4.88
N THR A 16 -5.95 -6.70 -4.58
CA THR A 16 -5.42 -6.69 -3.22
C THR A 16 -5.16 -5.25 -2.74
N LEU A 17 -4.67 -4.38 -3.62
CA LEU A 17 -4.49 -2.96 -3.28
C LEU A 17 -5.82 -2.25 -2.97
N GLN A 18 -6.90 -2.56 -3.71
CA GLN A 18 -8.25 -2.11 -3.37
C GLN A 18 -8.65 -2.60 -1.97
N THR A 19 -8.43 -3.88 -1.68
CA THR A 19 -8.75 -4.45 -0.35
C THR A 19 -7.96 -3.75 0.76
N TYR A 20 -6.72 -3.33 0.50
CA TYR A 20 -5.91 -2.57 1.47
C TYR A 20 -6.48 -1.17 1.72
N ARG A 21 -7.08 -0.53 0.72
CA ARG A 21 -7.81 0.74 0.88
C ARG A 21 -9.10 0.53 1.67
N ASP A 22 -9.88 -0.48 1.30
CA ASP A 22 -11.16 -0.79 1.96
C ASP A 22 -10.95 -1.12 3.45
N LYS A 23 -9.92 -1.91 3.74
CA LYS A 23 -9.54 -2.29 5.11
C LYS A 23 -8.71 -1.21 5.84
N LYS A 24 -8.44 -0.08 5.19
CA LYS A 24 -7.55 1.00 5.70
C LYS A 24 -6.22 0.48 6.24
N LEU A 25 -5.69 -0.58 5.61
CA LEU A 25 -4.45 -1.23 6.01
C LEU A 25 -3.23 -0.40 5.61
N LEU A 26 -3.35 0.36 4.54
CA LEU A 26 -2.26 1.16 4.01
C LEU A 26 -2.70 2.63 3.85
N PRO A 27 -2.01 3.58 4.49
CA PRO A 27 -2.31 5.00 4.37
C PRO A 27 -2.17 5.45 2.91
N TYR A 28 -3.18 6.13 2.40
CA TYR A 28 -3.17 6.72 1.07
C TYR A 28 -3.58 8.19 1.14
N THR A 29 -3.12 8.97 0.18
CA THR A 29 -3.47 10.39 0.03
C THR A 29 -4.07 10.58 -1.35
N SER A 30 -5.28 11.12 -1.44
CA SER A 30 -5.89 11.45 -2.72
C SER A 30 -5.61 12.90 -3.07
N ILE A 31 -4.94 13.15 -4.19
CA ILE A 31 -4.68 14.49 -4.70
C ILE A 31 -5.25 14.55 -6.12
N GLY A 32 -6.25 15.40 -6.35
CA GLY A 32 -6.84 15.61 -7.66
C GLY A 32 -7.42 14.34 -8.31
N GLY A 33 -8.02 13.45 -7.52
CA GLY A 33 -8.62 12.19 -8.01
C GLY A 33 -7.62 11.05 -8.24
N LYS A 34 -6.32 11.27 -8.03
CA LYS A 34 -5.30 10.22 -8.04
C LYS A 34 -4.92 9.81 -6.62
N PHE A 35 -4.70 8.51 -6.44
CA PHE A 35 -4.27 7.95 -5.17
C PHE A 35 -2.75 7.87 -5.12
N PHE A 36 -2.18 8.59 -4.17
CA PHE A 36 -0.76 8.61 -3.88
C PHE A 36 -0.47 7.90 -2.58
N TYR A 37 0.68 7.26 -2.54
CA TYR A 37 1.19 6.57 -1.37
C TYR A 37 2.56 7.13 -1.01
N ARG A 38 2.78 7.30 0.29
CA ARG A 38 4.09 7.68 0.82
C ARG A 38 4.94 6.44 0.97
N GLU A 39 6.18 6.52 0.50
CA GLU A 39 7.14 5.42 0.58
C GLU A 39 7.34 4.97 2.03
N ASN A 40 7.43 5.91 2.96
CA ASN A 40 7.57 5.61 4.39
C ASN A 40 6.39 4.78 4.92
N ASP A 41 5.15 5.16 4.57
CA ASP A 41 3.95 4.44 5.01
C ASP A 41 3.90 3.02 4.41
N VAL A 42 4.30 2.87 3.14
CA VAL A 42 4.34 1.56 2.46
C VAL A 42 5.45 0.67 3.02
N ALA A 43 6.62 1.24 3.31
CA ALA A 43 7.75 0.53 3.90
C ALA A 43 7.44 0.05 5.33
N GLU A 44 6.81 0.90 6.15
CA GLU A 44 6.34 0.54 7.49
C GLU A 44 5.26 -0.55 7.44
N TYR A 45 4.33 -0.47 6.49
CA TYR A 45 3.35 -1.52 6.27
C TYR A 45 4.01 -2.86 5.87
N LEU A 46 5.00 -2.81 4.97
CA LEU A 46 5.75 -3.99 4.54
C LEU A 46 6.50 -4.62 5.73
N ARG A 47 7.17 -3.81 6.55
CA ARG A 47 7.81 -4.27 7.81
C ARG A 47 6.81 -4.90 8.77
N SER A 48 5.67 -4.27 8.98
CA SER A 48 4.63 -4.79 9.88
C SER A 48 4.11 -6.17 9.43
N LYS A 49 3.98 -6.38 8.11
CA LYS A 49 3.58 -7.66 7.51
C LYS A 49 4.65 -8.75 7.60
N THR A 50 5.92 -8.43 7.35
CA THR A 50 7.02 -9.41 7.32
C THR A 50 7.47 -9.88 8.70
N ILE A 51 7.11 -9.17 9.78
CA ILE A 51 7.49 -9.53 11.15
C ILE A 51 6.51 -10.55 11.79
N LYS A 52 5.37 -10.89 11.16
CA LYS A 52 4.43 -11.92 11.66
C LYS A 52 4.78 -13.36 11.22
N SER A 53 6.04 -13.75 11.34
CA SER A 53 6.43 -15.16 11.35
C SER A 53 7.31 -15.42 12.57
N LYS A 54 6.68 -15.63 13.72
CA LYS A 54 7.28 -16.32 14.86
C LYS A 54 6.25 -17.22 15.51
#